data_AF-A0A7J0C307-F1
#
_entry.id   AF-A0A7J0C307-F1
#
_cell.length_a   1.000
_cell.length_b   1.000
_cell.length_c   1.000
_cell.angle_alpha   90.00
_cell.angle_beta   90.00
_cell.angle_gamma   90.00
#
_symmetry.space_group_name_H-M   'P 1'
#
loop_
_entity.id
_entity.type
_entity.pdbx_description
1 polymer ?
#
loop_
_entity_poly.entity_id
_entity_poly.type
_entity_poly.pdbx_seq_one_letter_code
_entity_poly.pdbx_strand_id
1 'polypeptide(L)'
;METIDVTESNDPHVVSPAEGSELLRGAPWSRLVIVGDSVAQGVSEPRRGYRSEPWSSLVIAALRTVRPELEYLNLGVRDLVTSQVRETQLQPALDFEPDLVIALCGGNDGLRKVFDPDAAENELEALFTPCARRAAPW
;
A
#
# COMPACT_ATOMS: atom_id res chain seq x y z
N MET A 1 7.64 -18.62 33.65
CA MET A 1 7.73 -18.75 32.18
C MET A 1 7.83 -17.33 31.66
N GLU A 2 9.03 -16.91 31.29
CA GLU A 2 9.28 -15.55 30.80
C GLU A 2 8.67 -15.48 29.40
N THR A 3 7.59 -14.72 29.23
CA THR A 3 7.07 -14.39 27.90
C THR A 3 8.16 -13.61 27.18
N ILE A 4 8.82 -14.24 26.20
CA ILE A 4 9.71 -13.53 25.29
C ILE A 4 8.85 -12.45 24.63
N ASP A 5 9.21 -11.19 24.84
CA ASP A 5 8.57 -10.09 24.12
C ASP A 5 8.81 -10.32 22.62
N VAL A 6 7.71 -10.43 21.86
CA VAL A 6 7.78 -10.52 20.41
C VAL A 6 8.24 -9.18 19.87
N THR A 7 9.33 -9.19 19.11
CA THR A 7 9.91 -8.05 18.42
C THR A 7 9.99 -8.36 16.93
N GLU A 8 10.22 -7.34 16.13
CA GLU A 8 10.36 -7.48 14.68
C GLU A 8 11.47 -8.49 14.28
N SER A 9 12.50 -8.68 15.13
CA SER A 9 13.59 -9.62 14.86
C SER A 9 13.28 -11.09 15.18
N ASN A 10 12.23 -11.37 15.96
CA ASN A 10 11.88 -12.74 16.39
C ASN A 10 10.43 -13.13 16.07
N ASP A 11 9.66 -12.23 15.45
CA ASP A 11 8.30 -12.49 14.98
C ASP A 11 8.35 -13.36 13.70
N PRO A 12 7.81 -14.59 13.73
CA PRO A 12 7.82 -15.49 12.57
C PRO A 12 6.95 -14.99 11.39
N HIS A 13 6.15 -13.95 11.60
CA HIS A 13 5.33 -13.33 10.55
C HIS A 13 5.98 -12.11 9.92
N VAL A 14 7.14 -11.68 10.41
CA VAL A 14 7.90 -10.57 9.82
C VAL A 14 8.89 -11.11 8.79
N VAL A 15 8.78 -10.61 7.57
CA VAL A 15 9.74 -10.87 6.50
C VAL A 15 11.03 -10.10 6.80
N SER A 16 12.16 -10.80 6.86
CA SER A 16 13.46 -10.15 7.04
C SER A 16 13.87 -9.35 5.79
N PRO A 17 14.76 -8.34 5.92
CA PRO A 17 15.24 -7.58 4.77
C PRO A 17 15.90 -8.45 3.68
N ALA A 18 16.58 -9.53 4.08
CA ALA A 18 17.21 -10.47 3.15
C ALA A 18 16.17 -11.27 2.38
N GLU A 19 15.15 -11.80 3.07
CA GLU A 19 14.04 -12.51 2.42
C GLU A 19 13.23 -11.58 1.51
N GLY A 20 12.96 -10.34 1.94
CA GLY A 20 12.28 -9.35 1.12
C GLY A 20 13.04 -9.02 -0.16
N SER A 21 14.36 -8.87 -0.07
CA SER A 21 15.22 -8.63 -1.25
C SER A 21 15.25 -9.82 -2.20
N GLU A 22 15.19 -11.05 -1.67
CA GLU A 22 15.08 -12.27 -2.48
C GLU A 22 13.73 -12.35 -3.18
N LEU A 23 12.62 -12.13 -2.47
CA LEU A 23 11.26 -12.18 -3.01
C LEU A 23 11.05 -11.15 -4.13
N LEU A 24 11.71 -10.00 -4.02
CA LEU A 24 11.61 -8.92 -5.01
C LEU A 24 12.71 -8.99 -6.08
N ARG A 25 13.57 -10.01 -6.07
CA ARG A 25 14.66 -10.14 -7.03
C ARG A 25 14.12 -10.10 -8.46
N GLY A 26 14.63 -9.17 -9.27
CA GLY A 26 14.23 -9.01 -10.66
C GLY A 26 12.90 -8.30 -10.88
N ALA A 27 12.22 -7.84 -9.82
CA ALA A 27 11.02 -7.03 -9.91
C ALA A 27 11.18 -5.91 -10.96
N PRO A 28 10.25 -5.74 -11.92
CA PRO A 28 10.45 -4.84 -13.05
C PRO A 28 10.11 -3.38 -12.75
N TRP A 29 9.44 -3.11 -11.62
CA TRP A 29 8.82 -1.83 -11.32
C TRP A 29 9.83 -0.73 -10.99
N SER A 30 9.57 0.46 -11.53
CA SER A 30 10.39 1.67 -11.40
C SER A 30 9.60 2.86 -10.86
N ARG A 31 8.27 2.81 -10.92
CA ARG A 31 7.35 3.90 -10.53
C ARG A 31 6.17 3.33 -9.73
N LEU A 32 6.27 3.41 -8.40
CA LEU A 32 5.23 2.94 -7.49
C LEU A 32 4.27 4.08 -7.12
N VAL A 33 2.97 3.90 -7.29
CA VAL A 33 1.96 4.75 -6.64
C VAL A 33 1.19 3.98 -5.57
N ILE A 34 0.95 4.63 -4.44
CA ILE A 34 0.08 4.15 -3.38
C ILE A 34 -1.13 5.08 -3.30
N VAL A 35 -2.33 4.54 -3.38
CA VAL A 35 -3.60 5.27 -3.25
C VAL A 35 -4.47 4.63 -2.19
N GLY A 36 -5.33 5.41 -1.55
CA GLY A 36 -6.28 4.87 -0.57
C GLY A 36 -6.54 5.74 0.63
N ASP A 37 -6.94 5.07 1.71
CA ASP A 37 -7.40 5.66 2.96
C ASP A 37 -6.30 5.73 4.03
N SER A 38 -6.67 5.58 5.31
CA SER A 38 -5.78 5.59 6.47
C SER A 38 -4.67 4.55 6.38
N VAL A 39 -4.95 3.37 5.81
CA VAL A 39 -3.94 2.33 5.64
C VAL A 39 -2.92 2.78 4.60
N ALA A 40 -3.36 3.29 3.45
CA ALA A 40 -2.47 3.84 2.42
C ALA A 40 -1.63 5.01 2.94
N GLN A 41 -2.22 5.92 3.74
CA GLN A 41 -1.52 7.02 4.38
C GLN A 41 -0.38 6.53 5.29
N GLY A 42 -0.48 5.29 5.79
CA GLY A 42 0.50 4.70 6.70
C GLY A 42 0.23 5.03 8.17
N VAL A 43 -1.03 5.25 8.54
CA VAL A 43 -1.41 5.41 9.95
C VAL A 43 -1.11 4.11 10.69
N SER A 44 -0.23 4.19 11.69
CA SER A 44 0.14 3.06 12.54
C SER A 44 0.17 3.48 14.01
N GLU A 45 -0.05 2.52 14.89
CA GLU A 45 0.15 2.69 16.32
C GLU A 45 1.55 2.21 16.72
N PRO A 46 2.31 2.98 17.50
CA PRO A 46 3.62 2.53 17.98
C PRO A 46 3.50 1.26 18.81
N ARG A 47 4.31 0.25 18.47
CA ARG A 47 4.41 -1.00 19.23
C ARG A 47 5.84 -1.24 19.67
N ARG A 48 6.03 -1.47 20.98
CA ARG A 48 7.37 -1.79 21.52
C ARG A 48 7.93 -3.02 20.81
N GLY A 49 9.20 -2.93 20.39
CA GLY A 49 9.87 -4.01 19.66
C GLY A 49 9.66 -3.99 18.15
N TYR A 50 8.87 -3.04 17.61
CA TYR A 50 8.64 -2.86 16.18
C TYR A 50 9.06 -1.46 15.76
N ARG A 51 9.51 -1.37 14.50
CA ARG A 51 9.71 -0.09 13.81
C ARG A 51 8.44 0.76 13.81
N SER A 52 8.64 2.07 13.88
CA SER A 52 7.56 3.07 13.86
C SER A 52 7.32 3.65 12.47
N GLU A 53 8.16 3.34 11.51
CA GLU A 53 7.97 3.70 10.11
C GLU A 53 6.66 3.09 9.56
N PRO A 54 5.94 3.83 8.70
CA PRO A 54 4.75 3.28 8.06
C PRO A 54 5.12 2.10 7.16
N TRP A 55 4.20 1.15 6.98
CA TRP A 55 4.42 -0.03 6.14
C TRP A 55 4.90 0.35 4.73
N SER A 56 4.42 1.47 4.19
CA SER A 56 4.79 1.95 2.86
C SER A 56 6.29 2.23 2.75
N SER A 57 6.89 2.80 3.80
CA SER A 57 8.33 3.04 3.86
C SER A 57 9.11 1.73 3.89
N LEU A 58 8.57 0.69 4.53
CA LEU A 58 9.19 -0.64 4.55
C LEU A 58 9.18 -1.28 3.16
N VAL A 59 8.06 -1.19 2.45
CA VAL A 59 7.92 -1.70 1.07
C VAL A 59 8.82 -0.94 0.11
N ILE A 60 8.85 0.40 0.19
CA ILE A 60 9.74 1.24 -0.64
C ILE A 60 11.20 0.89 -0.38
N ALA A 61 11.60 0.73 0.89
CA ALA A 61 12.96 0.34 1.24
C ALA A 61 13.33 -1.04 0.66
N ALA A 62 12.41 -2.01 0.74
CA ALA A 62 12.60 -3.34 0.18
C ALA A 62 12.71 -3.32 -1.36
N LEU A 63 11.84 -2.59 -2.06
CA LEU A 63 11.95 -2.44 -3.52
C LEU A 63 13.24 -1.74 -3.92
N ARG A 64 13.72 -0.76 -3.15
CA ARG A 64 14.96 -0.05 -3.43
C ARG A 64 16.22 -0.90 -3.28
N THR A 65 16.16 -2.04 -2.61
CA THR A 65 17.32 -2.97 -2.56
C THR A 65 17.58 -3.61 -3.92
N VAL A 66 16.54 -3.78 -4.74
CA VAL A 66 16.62 -4.37 -6.09
C VAL A 66 16.44 -3.34 -7.22
N ARG A 67 15.86 -2.17 -6.90
CA ARG A 67 15.63 -1.03 -7.82
C ARG A 67 16.00 0.29 -7.12
N PRO A 68 17.30 0.64 -7.02
CA PRO A 68 17.75 1.83 -6.28
C PRO A 68 17.11 3.14 -6.76
N GLU A 69 16.85 3.24 -8.07
CA GLU A 69 16.26 4.41 -8.73
C GLU A 69 14.72 4.45 -8.66
N LEU A 70 14.07 3.59 -7.86
CA LEU A 70 12.62 3.57 -7.73
C LEU A 70 12.08 4.95 -7.32
N GLU A 71 11.23 5.49 -8.19
CA GLU A 71 10.37 6.63 -7.92
C GLU A 71 9.08 6.15 -7.26
N TYR A 72 8.55 6.94 -6.32
CA TYR A 72 7.30 6.62 -5.68
C TYR A 72 6.46 7.85 -5.37
N LEU A 73 5.16 7.65 -5.29
CA LEU A 73 4.18 8.64 -4.87
C LEU A 73 3.13 8.00 -3.96
N ASN A 74 2.96 8.51 -2.74
CA ASN A 74 1.88 8.07 -1.84
C ASN A 74 0.84 9.17 -1.74
N LEU A 75 -0.38 8.88 -2.18
CA LEU A 75 -1.54 9.78 -2.21
C LEU A 75 -2.54 9.47 -1.10
N GLY A 76 -2.26 8.50 -0.22
CA GLY A 76 -3.17 8.04 0.81
C GLY A 76 -3.59 9.15 1.78
N VAL A 77 -4.90 9.22 2.05
CA VAL A 77 -5.49 10.20 2.97
C VAL A 77 -6.46 9.48 3.89
N ARG A 78 -6.27 9.62 5.21
CA ARG A 78 -7.16 9.03 6.22
C ARG A 78 -8.63 9.36 6.03
N ASP A 79 -9.45 8.44 6.53
CA ASP A 79 -10.90 8.58 6.71
C ASP A 79 -11.72 8.74 5.41
N LEU A 80 -11.08 8.58 4.25
CA LEU A 80 -11.76 8.60 2.95
C LEU A 80 -12.50 7.29 2.67
N VAL A 81 -13.69 7.39 2.08
CA VAL A 81 -14.36 6.26 1.41
C VAL A 81 -13.85 6.09 -0.02
N THR A 82 -14.12 4.93 -0.62
CA THR A 82 -13.59 4.52 -1.93
C THR A 82 -13.90 5.54 -3.03
N SER A 83 -15.12 6.09 -3.07
CA SER A 83 -15.49 7.12 -4.07
C SER A 83 -14.65 8.39 -3.94
N GLN A 84 -14.36 8.84 -2.72
CA GLN A 84 -13.53 10.01 -2.47
C GLN A 84 -12.07 9.76 -2.85
N VAL A 85 -11.56 8.55 -2.58
CA VAL A 85 -10.23 8.13 -3.04
C VAL A 85 -10.16 8.22 -4.57
N ARG A 86 -11.14 7.66 -5.29
CA ARG A 86 -11.20 7.74 -6.75
C ARG A 86 -11.24 9.19 -7.24
N GLU A 87 -12.14 10.00 -6.71
CA GLU A 87 -12.33 11.39 -7.14
C GLU A 87 -11.07 12.25 -6.93
N THR A 88 -10.32 12.02 -5.86
CA THR A 88 -9.20 12.89 -5.48
C THR A 88 -7.83 12.37 -5.88
N GLN A 89 -7.65 11.05 -5.99
CA GLN A 89 -6.33 10.43 -6.15
C GLN A 89 -6.12 9.78 -7.52
N LEU A 90 -7.19 9.43 -8.26
CA LEU A 90 -7.04 8.73 -9.54
C LEU A 90 -6.25 9.56 -10.56
N GLN A 91 -6.63 10.82 -10.80
CA GLN A 91 -5.95 11.63 -11.80
C GLN A 91 -4.48 11.89 -11.46
N PRO A 92 -4.12 12.32 -10.23
CA PRO A 92 -2.71 12.44 -9.84
C PRO A 92 -1.92 11.13 -9.95
N ALA A 93 -2.56 9.98 -9.64
CA ALA A 93 -1.94 8.68 -9.81
C ALA A 93 -1.65 8.37 -11.28
N LEU A 94 -2.59 8.68 -12.19
CA LEU A 94 -2.39 8.47 -13.62
C LEU A 94 -1.33 9.41 -14.21
N ASP A 95 -1.30 10.68 -13.77
CA ASP A 95 -0.31 11.68 -14.20
C ASP A 95 1.11 11.32 -13.76
N PHE A 96 1.25 10.54 -12.67
CA PHE A 96 2.53 10.00 -12.23
C PHE A 96 3.03 8.85 -13.11
N GLU A 97 2.24 8.33 -14.05
CA GLU A 97 2.63 7.22 -14.94
C GLU A 97 3.26 6.02 -14.21
N PRO A 98 2.57 5.43 -13.20
CA PRO A 98 3.08 4.31 -12.43
C PRO A 98 3.13 3.02 -13.25
N ASP A 99 4.12 2.18 -12.95
CA ASP A 99 4.19 0.79 -13.42
C ASP A 99 3.84 -0.23 -12.32
N LEU A 100 3.67 0.24 -11.08
CA LEU A 100 3.13 -0.52 -9.94
C LEU A 100 2.14 0.34 -9.16
N VAL A 101 0.96 -0.22 -8.86
CA VAL A 101 -0.08 0.46 -8.07
C VAL A 101 -0.45 -0.40 -6.88
N ILE A 102 -0.44 0.19 -5.68
CA ILE A 102 -1.02 -0.40 -4.47
C ILE A 102 -2.21 0.46 -4.07
N ALA A 103 -3.42 -0.09 -4.09
CA ALA A 103 -4.61 0.62 -3.64
C ALA A 103 -5.21 -0.06 -2.41
N LEU A 104 -5.46 0.75 -1.36
CA LEU A 104 -5.95 0.28 -0.06
C LEU A 104 -7.11 1.19 0.39
N CYS A 105 -8.34 0.79 0.08
CA CYS A 105 -9.55 1.51 0.46
C CYS A 105 -10.73 0.55 0.61
N GLY A 106 -11.87 1.05 1.10
CA GLY A 106 -13.08 0.26 1.35
C GLY A 106 -13.37 0.01 2.83
N GLY A 107 -12.36 0.13 3.71
CA GLY A 107 -12.55 -0.04 5.15
C GLY A 107 -13.56 0.96 5.72
N ASN A 108 -13.43 2.23 5.32
CA ASN A 108 -14.35 3.28 5.76
C ASN A 108 -15.76 3.12 5.17
N ASP A 109 -15.90 2.58 3.96
CA ASP A 109 -17.20 2.28 3.36
C ASP A 109 -17.96 1.26 4.23
N GLY A 110 -17.29 0.18 4.64
CA GLY A 110 -17.86 -0.87 5.49
C GLY A 110 -18.19 -0.45 6.92
N LEU A 111 -17.54 0.61 7.43
CA LEU A 111 -17.81 1.15 8.77
C LEU A 111 -19.01 2.11 8.80
N ARG A 112 -19.58 2.49 7.66
CA ARG A 112 -20.77 3.36 7.62
C ARG A 112 -22.01 2.61 8.09
N LYS A 113 -22.98 3.37 8.63
CA LYS A 113 -24.28 2.82 9.07
C LYS A 113 -25.06 2.12 7.95
N VAL A 114 -24.88 2.58 6.72
CA VAL A 114 -25.42 1.96 5.51
C VAL A 114 -24.23 1.67 4.63
N PHE A 115 -24.03 0.40 4.32
CA PHE A 115 -22.99 -0.09 3.43
C PHE A 115 -23.66 -0.75 2.23
N ASP A 116 -23.28 -0.31 1.04
CA ASP A 116 -23.68 -0.89 -0.23
C ASP A 116 -22.44 -1.56 -0.85
N PRO A 117 -22.33 -2.90 -0.79
CA PRO A 117 -21.16 -3.62 -1.28
C PRO A 117 -20.99 -3.49 -2.79
N ASP A 118 -22.09 -3.45 -3.55
CA ASP A 118 -22.05 -3.35 -5.01
C ASP A 118 -21.53 -1.96 -5.42
N ALA A 119 -21.99 -0.91 -4.73
CA ALA A 119 -21.47 0.44 -4.96
C ALA A 119 -19.96 0.55 -4.64
N ALA A 120 -19.52 -0.04 -3.53
CA ALA A 120 -18.10 -0.05 -3.16
C ALA A 120 -17.25 -0.83 -4.17
N GLU A 121 -17.72 -2.00 -4.64
CA GLU A 121 -17.05 -2.79 -5.67
C GLU A 121 -16.92 -2.02 -6.98
N ASN A 122 -17.99 -1.35 -7.43
CA ASN A 122 -17.95 -0.52 -8.64
C ASN A 122 -16.94 0.62 -8.53
N GLU A 123 -16.84 1.28 -7.38
CA GLU A 123 -15.86 2.35 -7.14
C GLU A 123 -14.43 1.81 -7.13
N LEU A 124 -14.20 0.62 -6.55
CA LEU A 124 -12.91 -0.07 -6.61
C LEU A 124 -12.54 -0.42 -8.06
N GLU A 125 -13.45 -1.02 -8.82
CA GLU A 125 -13.21 -1.37 -10.23
C GLU A 125 -12.85 -0.11 -11.05
N ALA A 126 -13.56 1.00 -10.82
CA ALA A 126 -13.30 2.27 -11.47
C ALA A 126 -11.96 2.91 -11.07
N LEU A 127 -11.45 2.62 -9.87
CA LEU A 127 -10.12 3.04 -9.40
C LEU A 127 -9.01 2.14 -9.97
N PHE A 128 -9.19 0.82 -9.94
CA PHE A 128 -8.16 -0.15 -10.33
C PHE A 128 -8.00 -0.27 -11.85
N THR A 129 -9.10 -0.30 -12.61
CA THR A 129 -9.06 -0.57 -14.05
C THR A 129 -8.16 0.39 -14.83
N PRO A 130 -8.22 1.73 -14.62
CA PRO A 130 -7.32 2.65 -15.31
C PRO A 130 -5.84 2.48 -14.93
N CYS A 131 -5.57 2.15 -13.67
CA CYS A 131 -4.24 1.90 -13.13
C CYS A 131 -3.63 0.60 -13.68
N ALA A 132 -4.43 -0.47 -13.73
CA ALA A 132 -4.00 -1.80 -14.18
C ALA A 132 -3.66 -1.85 -15.68
N ARG A 133 -4.33 -1.06 -16.51
CA ARG A 133 -4.01 -0.97 -17.96
C ARG A 133 -2.66 -0.31 -18.26
N ARG A 134 -2.06 0.37 -17.28
CA ARG A 134 -0.76 1.04 -17.40
C ARG A 134 0.38 0.28 -16.73
N ALA A 135 0.08 -0.47 -15.67
CA ALA A 135 1.06 -1.38 -15.07
C ALA A 135 1.46 -2.46 -16.08
N ALA A 136 2.76 -2.76 -16.17
CA ALA A 136 3.25 -3.78 -17.11
C ALA A 136 2.59 -5.14 -16.81
N PRO A 137 2.15 -5.90 -17.84
CA PRO A 137 1.67 -7.26 -17.62
C PRO A 137 2.81 -8.13 -17.09
N TRP A 138 2.47 -8.97 -16.12
CA TRP A 138 3.34 -9.93 -15.41
C TRP A 138 4.00 -10.95 -16.35
#